data_AF-A0A2T5P6X0-F1
#
_entry.id   AF-A0A2T5P6X0-F1
#
_cell.length_a   1.000
_cell.length_b   1.000
_cell.length_c   1.000
_cell.angle_alpha   90.00
_cell.angle_beta   90.00
_cell.angle_gamma   90.00
#
_symmetry.space_group_name_H-M   'P 1'
#
loop_
_entity.id
_entity.type
_entity.pdbx_description
1 polymer ?
#
loop_
_entity_poly.entity_id
_entity_poly.type
_entity_poly.pdbx_seq_one_letter_code
_entity_poly.pdbx_strand_id
1 'polypeptide(L)'
;MLKTLAIGLGCLLALPALAAAPAAVPTNIRLDTSQEPPYQMLVDGQLGGLAVEVVDCIFERLQQPHSIELTSLNRARLNVRQQLAEGFFSAAPDPQSDAYAELSAPLLIEKWYWYARDAQVLNRQPWEGELRIGGVLGSNSLAWLEMRGIKVTQTVSRHEQLVKLLERGRIDLFLADQQVMRSVAADVQPPLHQRFARYTPLGVYFAREFLDQHPGFLKAFNRQVQDCAKPGAPLEEPEQRLLRQLAAHHLQRWGKHQLLLAALQEPRPALEQDSIIALDRQWVAAREQGQSTLLGERIASHPASAYLRQVQQRYAPLFGEIFIADEQGLVVAMSQPTSDYWQGDEAKFLQTRGLAEGEAVIEALSYDASSQSFLVQLHLPLFDAGGRTRLGTLTIGMNIEAVFAQSGP
;
A
#
# COMPACT_ATOMS: atom_id res chain seq x y z
N MET A 1 5.87 47.13 77.93
CA MET A 1 6.32 46.67 76.60
C MET A 1 6.23 45.15 76.56
N LEU A 2 5.13 44.61 76.02
CA LEU A 2 4.96 43.17 75.79
C LEU A 2 5.66 42.80 74.47
N LYS A 3 6.50 41.76 74.47
CA LYS A 3 6.89 41.04 73.25
C LYS A 3 6.60 39.55 73.42
N THR A 4 5.88 39.04 72.44
CA THR A 4 5.18 37.75 72.38
C THR A 4 6.11 36.63 71.91
N LEU A 5 5.89 35.45 72.47
CA LEU A 5 6.48 34.15 72.09
C LEU A 5 6.04 33.73 70.67
N ALA A 6 6.93 33.14 69.89
CA ALA A 6 6.58 32.33 68.72
C ALA A 6 7.47 31.08 68.67
N ILE A 7 6.87 29.91 68.90
CA ILE A 7 7.48 28.58 68.78
C ILE A 7 7.14 28.07 67.38
N GLY A 8 8.15 27.82 66.55
CA GLY A 8 7.99 27.23 65.22
C GLY A 8 8.07 25.71 65.26
N LEU A 9 6.98 25.04 64.89
CA LEU A 9 6.86 23.59 64.73
C LEU A 9 7.17 23.23 63.26
N GLY A 10 8.34 22.64 62.98
CA GLY A 10 8.71 22.17 61.65
C GLY A 10 8.15 20.78 61.38
N CYS A 11 7.14 20.68 60.50
CA CYS A 11 6.56 19.42 60.04
C CYS A 11 7.30 18.94 58.77
N LEU A 12 8.12 17.88 58.87
CA LEU A 12 8.69 17.19 57.71
C LEU A 12 7.63 16.27 57.09
N LEU A 13 7.14 16.62 55.90
CA LEU A 13 6.30 15.76 55.06
C LEU A 13 7.21 14.87 54.20
N ALA A 14 7.25 13.56 54.50
CA ALA A 14 7.87 12.56 53.65
C ALA A 14 6.90 12.17 52.51
N LEU A 15 7.26 12.51 51.27
CA LEU A 15 6.57 12.05 50.06
C LEU A 15 6.95 10.59 49.77
N PRO A 16 5.99 9.67 49.56
CA PRO A 16 6.30 8.31 49.17
C PRO A 16 6.75 8.29 47.71
N ALA A 17 7.94 7.75 47.46
CA ALA A 17 8.42 7.46 46.12
C ALA A 17 7.53 6.39 45.49
N LEU A 18 6.76 6.75 44.45
CA LEU A 18 6.12 5.75 43.58
C LEU A 18 7.24 4.97 42.88
N ALA A 19 7.43 3.72 43.26
CA ALA A 19 8.23 2.78 42.48
C ALA A 19 7.54 2.58 41.12
N ALA A 20 8.18 3.04 40.04
CA ALA A 20 7.77 2.70 38.69
C ALA A 20 7.85 1.17 38.55
N ALA A 21 6.75 0.54 38.13
CA ALA A 21 6.76 -0.87 37.77
C ALA A 21 7.82 -1.10 36.67
N PRO A 22 8.60 -2.19 36.71
CA PRO A 22 9.55 -2.48 35.65
C PRO A 22 8.79 -2.59 34.33
N ALA A 23 9.27 -1.89 33.30
CA ALA A 23 8.75 -2.04 31.95
C ALA A 23 8.84 -3.54 31.59
N ALA A 24 7.69 -4.14 31.26
CA ALA A 24 7.66 -5.52 30.81
C ALA A 24 8.58 -5.64 29.58
N VAL A 25 9.54 -6.56 29.63
CA VAL A 25 10.35 -6.89 28.46
C VAL A 25 9.38 -7.40 27.39
N PRO A 26 9.34 -6.79 26.19
CA PRO A 26 8.41 -7.23 25.17
C PRO A 26 8.67 -8.70 24.84
N THR A 27 7.61 -9.52 24.84
CA THR A 27 7.71 -10.91 24.43
C THR A 27 8.09 -10.97 22.96
N ASN A 28 9.06 -11.82 22.63
CA ASN A 28 9.49 -12.02 21.25
C ASN A 28 8.33 -12.55 20.40
N ILE A 29 8.01 -11.87 19.30
CA ILE A 29 6.93 -12.26 18.38
C ILE A 29 7.50 -13.19 17.30
N ARG A 30 6.92 -14.38 17.18
CA ARG A 30 7.29 -15.35 16.16
C ARG A 30 6.43 -15.17 14.91
N LEU A 31 7.11 -14.99 13.77
CA LEU A 31 6.49 -15.00 12.45
C LEU A 31 6.98 -16.18 11.63
N ASP A 32 6.06 -16.90 11.00
CA ASP A 32 6.40 -17.96 10.06
C ASP A 32 6.30 -17.46 8.61
N THR A 33 7.17 -17.97 7.73
CA THR A 33 7.11 -17.68 6.28
C THR A 33 7.55 -18.87 5.45
N SER A 34 7.36 -18.79 4.13
CA SER A 34 7.93 -19.72 3.16
C SER A 34 9.04 -19.10 2.34
N GLN A 35 9.81 -19.95 1.64
CA GLN A 35 10.84 -19.52 0.71
C GLN A 35 10.23 -19.23 -0.66
N GLU A 36 10.34 -17.98 -1.12
CA GLU A 36 9.94 -17.55 -2.45
C GLU A 36 10.87 -16.40 -2.91
N PRO A 37 11.99 -16.71 -3.58
CA PRO A 37 12.89 -15.67 -4.06
C PRO A 37 12.21 -14.78 -5.11
N PRO A 38 12.41 -13.44 -5.06
CA PRO A 38 13.36 -12.72 -4.20
C PRO A 38 12.75 -12.14 -2.91
N TYR A 39 11.51 -12.49 -2.58
CA TYR A 39 10.80 -11.93 -1.44
C TYR A 39 11.28 -12.50 -0.11
N GLN A 40 11.47 -13.82 -0.05
CA GLN A 40 12.11 -14.49 1.09
C GLN A 40 13.06 -15.56 0.56
N MET A 41 14.33 -15.42 0.92
CA MET A 41 15.38 -16.30 0.43
C MET A 41 16.48 -16.42 1.47
N LEU A 42 17.17 -17.55 1.46
CA LEU A 42 18.38 -17.73 2.24
C LEU A 42 19.55 -17.12 1.47
N VAL A 43 20.20 -16.12 2.04
CA VAL A 43 21.44 -15.51 1.56
C VAL A 43 22.50 -15.81 2.62
N ASP A 44 23.54 -16.55 2.25
CA ASP A 44 24.62 -16.96 3.16
C ASP A 44 24.13 -17.64 4.46
N GLY A 45 23.03 -18.41 4.35
CA GLY A 45 22.43 -19.13 5.47
C GLY A 45 21.56 -18.26 6.40
N GLN A 46 21.46 -16.96 6.14
CA GLN A 46 20.54 -16.05 6.82
C GLN A 46 19.31 -15.81 5.97
N LEU A 47 18.16 -15.69 6.62
CA LEU A 47 16.92 -15.34 5.94
C LEU A 47 16.94 -13.85 5.60
N GLY A 48 16.69 -13.52 4.34
CA GLY A 48 16.57 -12.16 3.84
C GLY A 48 15.61 -12.10 2.66
N GLY A 49 15.66 -11.01 1.90
CA GLY A 49 14.77 -10.76 0.77
C GLY A 49 13.79 -9.62 1.05
N LEU A 50 13.07 -9.22 0.01
CA LEU A 50 12.28 -7.98 0.02
C LEU A 50 11.23 -7.95 1.14
N ALA A 51 10.53 -9.06 1.38
CA ALA A 51 9.50 -9.10 2.43
C ALA A 51 10.11 -9.09 3.83
N VAL A 52 11.25 -9.76 4.00
CA VAL A 52 11.97 -9.86 5.27
C VAL A 52 12.51 -8.48 5.68
N GLU A 53 13.13 -7.75 4.76
CA GLU A 53 13.62 -6.38 5.01
C GLU A 53 12.51 -5.43 5.50
N VAL A 54 11.30 -5.55 4.94
CA VAL A 54 10.16 -4.70 5.33
C VAL A 54 9.67 -5.08 6.72
N VAL A 55 9.55 -6.38 7.03
CA VAL A 55 9.16 -6.86 8.36
C VAL A 55 10.17 -6.40 9.41
N ASP A 56 11.46 -6.61 9.16
CA ASP A 56 12.53 -6.22 10.10
C ASP A 56 12.49 -4.71 10.38
N CYS A 57 12.37 -3.88 9.33
CA CYS A 57 12.22 -2.42 9.49
C CYS A 57 11.02 -2.04 10.38
N ILE A 58 9.86 -2.70 10.19
CA ILE A 58 8.65 -2.40 10.96
C ILE A 58 8.87 -2.74 12.44
N PHE A 59 9.38 -3.94 12.73
CA PHE A 59 9.61 -4.39 14.11
C PHE A 59 10.70 -3.57 14.83
N GLU A 60 11.75 -3.16 14.11
CA GLU A 60 12.76 -2.23 14.63
C GLU A 60 12.14 -0.88 15.04
N ARG A 61 11.28 -0.30 14.19
CA ARG A 61 10.60 0.97 14.47
C ARG A 61 9.57 0.86 15.61
N LEU A 62 8.95 -0.30 15.76
CA LEU A 62 8.07 -0.61 16.89
C LEU A 62 8.84 -0.88 18.19
N GLN A 63 10.17 -1.02 18.13
CA GLN A 63 11.02 -1.49 19.24
C GLN A 63 10.53 -2.83 19.81
N GLN A 64 10.03 -3.70 18.93
CA GLN A 64 9.43 -4.97 19.27
C GLN A 64 10.33 -6.11 18.77
N PRO A 65 10.89 -6.95 19.66
CA PRO A 65 11.66 -8.12 19.26
C PRO A 65 10.78 -9.11 18.49
N HIS A 66 11.34 -9.67 17.43
CA HIS A 66 10.72 -10.72 16.63
C HIS A 66 11.74 -11.78 16.18
N SER A 67 11.20 -12.91 15.77
CA SER A 67 11.95 -13.98 15.11
C SER A 67 11.17 -14.50 13.92
N ILE A 68 11.86 -14.80 12.82
CA ILE A 68 11.26 -15.35 11.61
C ILE A 68 11.67 -16.81 11.43
N GLU A 69 10.70 -17.72 11.29
CA GLU A 69 10.94 -19.13 10.98
C GLU A 69 10.53 -19.49 9.55
N LEU A 70 11.43 -20.18 8.83
CA LEU A 70 11.20 -20.65 7.48
C LEU A 70 10.54 -22.04 7.46
N THR A 71 9.41 -22.15 6.78
CA THR A 71 8.61 -23.38 6.65
C THR A 71 7.87 -23.41 5.29
N SER A 72 6.77 -24.15 5.16
CA SER A 72 5.83 -24.01 4.03
C SER A 72 4.68 -23.09 4.40
N LEU A 73 4.10 -22.35 3.44
CA LEU A 73 3.02 -21.40 3.75
C LEU A 73 1.80 -22.09 4.39
N ASN A 74 1.50 -23.33 3.99
CA ASN A 74 0.46 -24.15 4.64
C ASN A 74 0.81 -24.51 6.09
N ARG A 75 2.08 -24.77 6.41
CA ARG A 75 2.51 -25.00 7.79
C ARG A 75 2.46 -23.70 8.59
N ALA A 76 2.87 -22.57 8.01
CA ALA A 76 2.79 -21.25 8.65
C ALA A 76 1.33 -20.93 9.07
N ARG A 77 0.38 -21.10 8.14
CA ARG A 77 -1.06 -20.98 8.42
C ARG A 77 -1.51 -21.89 9.56
N LEU A 78 -1.09 -23.16 9.54
CA LEU A 78 -1.43 -24.13 10.59
C LEU A 78 -0.85 -23.72 11.95
N ASN A 79 0.41 -23.29 11.98
CA ASN A 79 1.09 -22.90 13.22
C ASN A 79 0.38 -21.72 13.87
N VAL A 80 -0.01 -20.70 13.10
CA VAL A 80 -0.81 -19.57 13.61
C VAL A 80 -2.19 -20.02 14.09
N ARG A 81 -2.89 -20.87 13.33
CA ARG A 81 -4.18 -21.44 13.75
C ARG A 81 -4.08 -22.26 15.05
N GLN A 82 -2.94 -22.90 15.29
CA GLN A 82 -2.65 -23.70 16.48
C GLN A 82 -1.96 -22.88 17.60
N GLN A 83 -1.82 -21.56 17.43
CA GLN A 83 -1.16 -20.67 18.40
C GLN A 83 0.29 -21.07 18.70
N LEU A 84 0.99 -21.64 17.71
CA LEU A 84 2.43 -21.96 17.76
C LEU A 84 3.29 -20.80 17.21
N ALA A 85 2.65 -19.82 16.56
CA ALA A 85 3.25 -18.59 16.06
C ALA A 85 2.21 -17.46 16.15
N GLU A 86 2.65 -16.24 16.40
CA GLU A 86 1.77 -15.07 16.47
C GLU A 86 1.36 -14.57 15.09
N GLY A 87 2.12 -14.89 14.04
CA GLY A 87 1.75 -14.51 12.69
C GLY A 87 2.47 -15.28 11.58
N PHE A 88 2.00 -15.07 10.35
CA PHE A 88 2.67 -15.53 9.14
C PHE A 88 2.60 -14.46 8.05
N PHE A 89 3.61 -14.33 7.20
CA PHE A 89 3.67 -13.25 6.22
C PHE A 89 3.96 -13.70 4.80
N SER A 90 3.95 -12.72 3.90
CA SER A 90 3.99 -12.93 2.46
C SER A 90 2.74 -13.66 1.97
N ALA A 91 1.62 -13.34 2.61
CA ALA A 91 0.34 -13.98 2.40
C ALA A 91 -0.62 -13.02 1.69
N ALA A 92 -1.27 -13.52 0.64
CA ALA A 92 -2.38 -12.83 0.02
C ALA A 92 -3.65 -12.91 0.89
N PRO A 93 -4.63 -12.01 0.70
CA PRO A 93 -5.95 -12.13 1.29
C PRO A 93 -6.57 -13.52 1.08
N ASP A 94 -7.04 -14.14 2.16
CA ASP A 94 -7.51 -15.52 2.21
C ASP A 94 -8.62 -15.64 3.28
N PRO A 95 -9.89 -15.79 2.87
CA PRO A 95 -11.01 -15.91 3.79
C PRO A 95 -10.90 -17.06 4.80
N GLN A 96 -10.12 -18.11 4.50
CA GLN A 96 -9.89 -19.19 5.46
C GLN A 96 -9.00 -18.75 6.62
N SER A 97 -8.02 -17.90 6.32
CA SER A 97 -7.11 -17.29 7.31
C SER A 97 -7.80 -16.21 8.15
N ASP A 98 -8.70 -15.42 7.54
CA ASP A 98 -9.50 -14.37 8.21
C ASP A 98 -10.36 -14.89 9.38
N ALA A 99 -10.67 -16.19 9.38
CA ALA A 99 -11.44 -16.86 10.43
C ALA A 99 -10.70 -16.97 11.78
N TYR A 100 -9.37 -16.92 11.78
CA TYR A 100 -8.56 -17.06 13.00
C TYR A 100 -7.42 -16.04 13.12
N ALA A 101 -7.17 -15.26 12.07
CA ALA A 101 -6.16 -14.22 12.01
C ALA A 101 -6.71 -12.97 11.34
N GLU A 102 -5.97 -11.86 11.42
CA GLU A 102 -6.29 -10.61 10.76
C GLU A 102 -5.08 -10.15 9.93
N LEU A 103 -5.33 -9.78 8.69
CA LEU A 103 -4.30 -9.34 7.75
C LEU A 103 -3.87 -7.90 8.04
N SER A 104 -2.57 -7.65 8.05
CA SER A 104 -1.98 -6.32 8.12
C SER A 104 -2.19 -5.53 6.83
N ALA A 105 -1.86 -4.24 6.90
CA ALA A 105 -1.54 -3.48 5.70
C ALA A 105 -0.47 -4.24 4.87
N PRO A 106 -0.56 -4.22 3.54
CA PRO A 106 0.32 -4.99 2.69
C PRO A 106 1.75 -4.45 2.72
N LEU A 107 2.70 -5.38 2.81
CA LEU A 107 4.13 -5.12 2.83
C LEU A 107 4.69 -4.88 1.42
N LEU A 108 4.09 -5.55 0.44
CA LEU A 108 4.49 -5.50 -0.97
C LEU A 108 3.34 -5.95 -1.88
N ILE A 109 3.54 -5.82 -3.18
CA ILE A 109 2.60 -6.28 -4.19
C ILE A 109 3.29 -7.26 -5.16
N GLU A 110 2.57 -8.31 -5.53
CA GLU A 110 2.93 -9.20 -6.62
C GLU A 110 2.19 -8.80 -7.90
N LYS A 111 2.82 -9.05 -9.06
CA LYS A 111 2.18 -8.91 -10.37
C LYS A 111 1.98 -10.30 -10.95
N TRP A 112 0.76 -10.81 -10.90
CA TRP A 112 0.47 -12.15 -11.41
C TRP A 112 0.17 -12.13 -12.90
N TYR A 113 0.75 -13.11 -13.60
CA TYR A 113 0.54 -13.35 -15.02
C TYR A 113 0.12 -14.79 -15.27
N TRP A 114 -0.75 -14.97 -16.25
CA TRP A 114 -0.97 -16.26 -16.90
C TRP A 114 0.17 -16.54 -17.86
N TYR A 115 0.80 -17.71 -17.72
CA TYR A 115 1.88 -18.16 -18.59
C TYR A 115 1.42 -19.34 -19.44
N ALA A 116 1.73 -19.30 -20.75
CA ALA A 116 1.42 -20.37 -21.70
C ALA A 116 2.47 -20.46 -22.81
N ARG A 117 2.52 -21.61 -23.50
CA ARG A 117 3.38 -21.80 -24.69
C ARG A 117 2.76 -21.29 -25.98
N ASP A 118 1.44 -21.17 -26.02
CA ASP A 118 0.69 -20.62 -27.15
C ASP A 118 -0.09 -19.39 -26.67
N ALA A 119 0.12 -18.26 -27.32
CA ALA A 119 -0.58 -17.02 -27.03
C ALA A 119 -2.11 -17.15 -27.18
N GLN A 120 -2.60 -18.05 -28.04
CA GLN A 120 -4.04 -18.28 -28.21
C GLN A 120 -4.68 -18.88 -26.96
N VAL A 121 -3.93 -19.66 -26.17
CA VAL A 121 -4.41 -20.20 -24.89
C VAL A 121 -4.70 -19.07 -23.91
N LEU A 122 -3.92 -17.99 -23.92
CA LEU A 122 -4.10 -16.85 -23.01
C LEU A 122 -5.41 -16.09 -23.27
N ASN A 123 -5.96 -16.17 -24.49
CA ASN A 123 -7.23 -15.56 -24.86
C ASN A 123 -8.45 -16.36 -24.38
N ARG A 124 -8.24 -17.60 -23.94
CA ARG A 124 -9.32 -18.45 -23.42
C ARG A 124 -9.54 -18.13 -21.94
N GLN A 125 -10.80 -18.21 -21.51
CA GLN A 125 -11.11 -18.04 -20.09
C GLN A 125 -10.66 -19.29 -19.32
N PRO A 126 -9.84 -19.16 -18.26
CA PRO A 126 -9.37 -20.29 -17.46
C PRO A 126 -10.48 -21.15 -16.86
N TRP A 127 -11.68 -20.57 -16.64
CA TRP A 127 -12.86 -21.27 -16.10
C TRP A 127 -13.79 -21.82 -17.19
N GLU A 128 -13.59 -21.49 -18.46
CA GLU A 128 -14.44 -21.96 -19.58
C GLU A 128 -13.67 -22.98 -20.42
N GLY A 129 -13.82 -24.26 -20.05
CA GLY A 129 -13.34 -25.39 -20.83
C GLY A 129 -12.37 -26.32 -20.08
N GLU A 130 -11.78 -27.25 -20.83
CA GLU A 130 -10.89 -28.30 -20.31
C GLU A 130 -9.41 -27.87 -20.26
N LEU A 131 -9.13 -26.62 -19.90
CA LEU A 131 -7.75 -26.17 -19.77
C LEU A 131 -7.07 -26.88 -18.59
N ARG A 132 -5.91 -27.49 -18.83
CA ARG A 132 -5.13 -28.16 -17.80
C ARG A 132 -4.28 -27.14 -17.08
N ILE A 133 -4.78 -26.64 -15.96
CA ILE A 133 -4.10 -25.61 -15.18
C ILE A 133 -3.09 -26.25 -14.21
N GLY A 134 -1.88 -25.71 -14.19
CA GLY A 134 -0.86 -26.05 -13.20
C GLY A 134 -0.85 -25.06 -12.02
N GLY A 135 -0.46 -25.54 -10.83
CA GLY A 135 -0.26 -24.69 -9.65
C GLY A 135 0.88 -25.18 -8.74
N VAL A 136 1.43 -24.28 -7.91
CA VAL A 136 2.40 -24.66 -6.87
C VAL A 136 1.65 -24.93 -5.57
N LEU A 137 1.88 -26.10 -4.97
CA LEU A 137 1.22 -26.51 -3.75
C LEU A 137 1.49 -25.51 -2.62
N GLY A 138 0.42 -24.96 -2.05
CA GLY A 138 0.47 -24.02 -0.94
C GLY A 138 0.79 -22.57 -1.33
N SER A 139 0.97 -22.24 -2.62
CA SER A 139 1.21 -20.86 -3.05
C SER A 139 -0.02 -19.97 -2.87
N ASN A 140 0.20 -18.65 -2.79
CA ASN A 140 -0.87 -17.66 -2.82
C ASN A 140 -1.71 -17.79 -4.11
N SER A 141 -1.07 -18.02 -5.26
CA SER A 141 -1.75 -18.18 -6.54
C SER A 141 -2.65 -19.42 -6.59
N LEU A 142 -2.23 -20.55 -6.01
CA LEU A 142 -3.07 -21.75 -5.95
C LEU A 142 -4.29 -21.54 -5.05
N ALA A 143 -4.11 -20.99 -3.85
CA ALA A 143 -5.21 -20.70 -2.94
C ALA A 143 -6.25 -19.77 -3.59
N TRP A 144 -5.79 -18.77 -4.35
CA TRP A 144 -6.66 -17.88 -5.10
C TRP A 144 -7.45 -18.59 -6.21
N LEU A 145 -6.81 -19.48 -6.98
CA LEU A 145 -7.48 -20.26 -8.01
C LEU A 145 -8.59 -21.14 -7.41
N GLU A 146 -8.29 -21.82 -6.30
CA GLU A 146 -9.24 -22.68 -5.59
C GLU A 146 -10.42 -21.89 -5.04
N MET A 147 -10.17 -20.73 -4.41
CA MET A 147 -11.23 -19.83 -3.92
C MET A 147 -12.17 -19.36 -5.04
N ARG A 148 -11.65 -19.16 -6.26
CA ARG A 148 -12.44 -18.78 -7.44
C ARG A 148 -13.14 -19.97 -8.11
N GLY A 149 -12.99 -21.19 -7.59
CA GLY A 149 -13.53 -22.41 -8.19
C GLY A 149 -12.83 -22.81 -9.49
N ILE A 150 -11.64 -22.27 -9.77
CA ILE A 150 -10.86 -22.61 -10.96
C ILE A 150 -10.14 -23.93 -10.70
N LYS A 151 -10.47 -24.96 -11.49
CA LYS A 151 -9.93 -26.31 -11.30
C LYS A 151 -8.45 -26.39 -11.72
N VAL A 152 -7.59 -26.61 -10.74
CA VAL A 152 -6.17 -26.95 -10.99
C VAL A 152 -6.04 -28.44 -11.25
N THR A 153 -5.46 -28.81 -12.41
CA THR A 153 -5.34 -30.20 -12.86
C THR A 153 -4.09 -30.88 -12.34
N GLN A 154 -3.02 -30.12 -12.10
CA GLN A 154 -1.76 -30.67 -11.60
C GLN A 154 -1.06 -29.68 -10.68
N THR A 155 -0.66 -30.15 -9.50
CA THR A 155 0.15 -29.37 -8.55
C THR A 155 1.58 -29.86 -8.51
N VAL A 156 2.52 -28.94 -8.29
CA VAL A 156 3.95 -29.22 -8.13
C VAL A 156 4.49 -28.52 -6.87
N SER A 157 5.73 -28.79 -6.47
CA SER A 157 6.32 -28.16 -5.27
C SER A 157 7.14 -26.91 -5.59
N ARG A 158 7.54 -26.69 -6.85
CA ARG A 158 8.35 -25.53 -7.26
C ARG A 158 7.98 -25.02 -8.65
N HIS A 159 8.17 -23.73 -8.89
CA HIS A 159 7.82 -23.06 -10.15
C HIS A 159 8.52 -23.63 -11.38
N GLU A 160 9.78 -24.09 -11.27
CA GLU A 160 10.53 -24.71 -12.39
C GLU A 160 9.85 -25.99 -12.90
N GLN A 161 9.10 -26.68 -12.03
CA GLN A 161 8.36 -27.87 -12.42
C GLN A 161 7.12 -27.51 -13.25
N LEU A 162 6.48 -26.35 -13.02
CA LEU A 162 5.39 -25.86 -13.86
C LEU A 162 5.86 -25.62 -15.28
N VAL A 163 7.03 -24.97 -15.45
CA VAL A 163 7.65 -24.76 -16.76
C VAL A 163 7.86 -26.10 -17.48
N LYS A 164 8.44 -27.11 -16.80
CA LYS A 164 8.64 -28.46 -17.37
C LYS A 164 7.34 -29.17 -17.75
N LEU A 165 6.27 -28.98 -16.98
CA LEU A 165 4.96 -29.54 -17.33
C LEU A 165 4.37 -28.85 -18.55
N LEU A 166 4.54 -27.53 -18.66
CA LEU A 166 4.07 -26.74 -19.79
C LEU A 166 4.83 -27.10 -21.08
N GLU A 167 6.16 -27.23 -21.03
CA GLU A 167 7.00 -27.65 -22.16
C GLU A 167 6.65 -29.06 -22.67
N ARG A 168 6.25 -29.95 -21.76
CA ARG A 168 5.83 -31.32 -22.09
C ARG A 168 4.35 -31.43 -22.47
N GLY A 169 3.63 -30.29 -22.54
CA GLY A 169 2.21 -30.25 -22.84
C GLY A 169 1.38 -31.08 -21.86
N ARG A 170 1.75 -31.12 -20.57
CA ARG A 170 0.97 -31.75 -19.48
C ARG A 170 0.00 -30.78 -18.84
N ILE A 171 0.33 -29.50 -18.88
CA ILE A 171 -0.54 -28.37 -18.55
C ILE A 171 -0.57 -27.42 -19.75
N ASP A 172 -1.60 -26.59 -19.83
CA ASP A 172 -1.78 -25.60 -20.90
C ASP A 172 -1.44 -24.18 -20.44
N LEU A 173 -1.65 -23.89 -19.15
CA LEU A 173 -1.32 -22.62 -18.52
C LEU A 173 -1.10 -22.76 -17.01
N PHE A 174 -0.45 -21.77 -16.41
CA PHE A 174 -0.37 -21.60 -14.96
C PHE A 174 -0.32 -20.12 -14.57
N LEU A 175 -0.67 -19.82 -13.32
CA LEU A 175 -0.66 -18.47 -12.74
C LEU A 175 0.52 -18.33 -11.79
N ALA A 176 1.38 -17.34 -12.02
CA ALA A 176 2.54 -17.09 -11.18
C ALA A 176 2.89 -15.60 -11.13
N ASP A 177 3.66 -15.21 -10.11
CA ASP A 177 4.24 -13.88 -9.99
C ASP A 177 5.32 -13.63 -11.05
N GLN A 178 5.33 -12.41 -11.61
CA GLN A 178 6.26 -12.01 -12.66
C GLN A 178 7.72 -12.01 -12.19
N GLN A 179 7.99 -11.56 -10.97
CA GLN A 179 9.33 -11.44 -10.43
C GLN A 179 9.95 -12.82 -10.17
N VAL A 180 9.17 -13.76 -9.66
CA VAL A 180 9.54 -15.18 -9.58
C VAL A 180 9.85 -15.72 -10.97
N MET A 181 8.97 -15.48 -11.94
CA MET A 181 9.11 -16.02 -13.29
C MET A 181 10.26 -15.42 -14.11
N ARG A 182 10.72 -14.19 -13.80
CA ARG A 182 11.93 -13.60 -14.41
C ARG A 182 13.17 -14.46 -14.16
N SER A 183 13.27 -15.11 -13.01
CA SER A 183 14.38 -16.05 -12.72
C SER A 183 14.09 -17.45 -13.23
N VAL A 184 12.88 -17.98 -12.96
CA VAL A 184 12.49 -19.35 -13.29
C VAL A 184 12.45 -19.62 -14.80
N ALA A 185 12.04 -18.64 -15.60
CA ALA A 185 11.92 -18.78 -17.05
C ALA A 185 13.04 -18.07 -17.84
N ALA A 186 14.12 -17.65 -17.18
CA ALA A 186 15.23 -16.92 -17.82
C ALA A 186 15.82 -17.68 -19.03
N ASP A 187 15.96 -19.01 -18.89
CA ASP A 187 16.58 -19.89 -19.88
C ASP A 187 15.55 -20.69 -20.71
N VAL A 188 14.30 -20.27 -20.74
CA VAL A 188 13.25 -20.98 -21.49
C VAL A 188 13.21 -20.48 -22.94
N GLN A 189 13.37 -21.39 -23.90
CA GLN A 189 13.27 -21.10 -25.33
C GLN A 189 12.21 -21.94 -26.07
N PRO A 190 11.41 -21.33 -26.96
CA PRO A 190 11.12 -19.89 -27.03
C PRO A 190 10.55 -19.36 -25.70
N PRO A 191 10.67 -18.05 -25.42
CA PRO A 191 10.10 -17.43 -24.23
C PRO A 191 8.61 -17.74 -24.09
N LEU A 192 8.14 -17.92 -22.86
CA LEU A 192 6.73 -18.13 -22.59
C LEU A 192 5.92 -16.89 -22.94
N HIS A 193 4.73 -17.09 -23.50
CA HIS A 193 3.75 -16.02 -23.60
C HIS A 193 3.18 -15.74 -22.22
N GLN A 194 2.95 -14.46 -21.92
CA GLN A 194 2.36 -14.02 -20.67
C GLN A 194 1.24 -13.03 -20.89
N ARG A 195 0.19 -13.11 -20.07
CA ARG A 195 -0.88 -12.12 -20.01
C ARG A 195 -1.09 -11.71 -18.56
N PHE A 196 -1.08 -10.41 -18.30
CA PHE A 196 -1.34 -9.88 -16.97
C PHE A 196 -2.68 -10.39 -16.46
N ALA A 197 -2.70 -10.86 -15.22
CA ALA A 197 -3.90 -11.36 -14.57
C ALA A 197 -4.38 -10.39 -13.50
N ARG A 198 -3.52 -10.03 -12.54
CA ARG A 198 -3.87 -9.13 -11.44
C ARG A 198 -2.66 -8.65 -10.65
N TYR A 199 -2.88 -7.58 -9.92
CA TYR A 199 -2.06 -7.20 -8.77
C TYR A 199 -2.56 -7.97 -7.53
N THR A 200 -1.64 -8.41 -6.68
CA THR A 200 -1.97 -9.12 -5.45
C THR A 200 -1.17 -8.55 -4.27
N PRO A 201 -1.82 -7.92 -3.28
CA PRO A 201 -1.15 -7.44 -2.09
C PRO A 201 -0.73 -8.61 -1.20
N LEU A 202 0.48 -8.54 -0.63
CA LEU A 202 0.92 -9.49 0.39
C LEU A 202 1.12 -8.79 1.73
N GLY A 203 0.57 -9.35 2.80
CA GLY A 203 0.68 -8.82 4.16
C GLY A 203 1.18 -9.85 5.17
N VAL A 204 1.05 -9.49 6.45
CA VAL A 204 1.22 -10.36 7.62
C VAL A 204 -0.15 -10.67 8.20
N TYR A 205 -0.50 -11.94 8.33
CA TYR A 205 -1.60 -12.35 9.19
C TYR A 205 -1.10 -12.46 10.62
N PHE A 206 -1.78 -11.78 11.53
CA PHE A 206 -1.59 -11.93 12.98
C PHE A 206 -2.75 -12.72 13.59
N ALA A 207 -2.46 -13.68 14.46
CA ALA A 207 -3.49 -14.43 15.17
C ALA A 207 -4.44 -13.48 15.92
N ARG A 208 -5.76 -13.72 15.82
CA ARG A 208 -6.75 -12.89 16.55
C ARG A 208 -6.50 -12.92 18.06
N GLU A 209 -6.17 -14.09 18.61
CA GLU A 209 -5.78 -14.26 20.02
C GLU A 209 -4.64 -13.31 20.42
N PHE A 210 -3.59 -13.21 19.58
CA PHE A 210 -2.47 -12.31 19.84
C PHE A 210 -2.91 -10.84 19.80
N LEU A 211 -3.76 -10.46 18.83
CA LEU A 211 -4.27 -9.09 18.71
C LEU A 211 -5.20 -8.70 19.85
N ASP A 212 -6.01 -9.63 20.35
CA ASP A 212 -6.90 -9.43 21.50
C ASP A 212 -6.08 -9.17 22.79
N GLN A 213 -4.93 -9.83 22.93
CA GLN A 213 -3.99 -9.62 24.03
C GLN A 213 -3.15 -8.34 23.87
N HIS A 214 -3.01 -7.81 22.66
CA HIS A 214 -2.18 -6.65 22.33
C HIS A 214 -2.99 -5.56 21.61
N PRO A 215 -3.97 -4.94 22.29
CA PRO A 215 -4.85 -3.96 21.66
C PRO A 215 -4.05 -2.79 21.06
N GLY A 216 -4.30 -2.51 19.79
CA GLY A 216 -3.62 -1.44 19.05
C GLY A 216 -2.33 -1.85 18.35
N PHE A 217 -1.82 -3.07 18.56
CA PHE A 217 -0.62 -3.57 17.88
C PHE A 217 -0.75 -3.47 16.36
N LEU A 218 -1.83 -4.01 15.78
CA LEU A 218 -2.02 -4.00 14.32
C LEU A 218 -2.06 -2.58 13.75
N LYS A 219 -2.68 -1.64 14.48
CA LYS A 219 -2.71 -0.23 14.08
C LYS A 219 -1.31 0.40 14.11
N ALA A 220 -0.51 0.08 15.12
CA ALA A 220 0.88 0.54 15.21
C ALA A 220 1.74 -0.09 14.10
N PHE A 221 1.60 -1.40 13.86
CA PHE A 221 2.26 -2.12 12.76
C PHE A 221 1.94 -1.48 11.41
N ASN A 222 0.65 -1.30 11.10
CA ASN A 222 0.20 -0.72 9.83
C ASN A 222 0.67 0.72 9.62
N ARG A 223 0.91 1.49 10.69
CA ARG A 223 1.48 2.83 10.59
C ARG A 223 2.93 2.79 10.08
N GLN A 224 3.71 1.79 10.48
CA GLN A 224 5.10 1.66 10.04
C GLN A 224 5.24 1.12 8.60
N VAL A 225 4.21 0.44 8.09
CA VAL A 225 4.21 -0.08 6.71
C VAL A 225 4.46 1.04 5.70
N GLN A 226 3.87 2.22 5.87
CA GLN A 226 4.05 3.35 4.95
C GLN A 226 5.53 3.77 4.81
N ASP A 227 6.30 3.68 5.89
CA ASP A 227 7.69 4.14 5.91
C ASP A 227 8.70 3.03 5.60
N CYS A 228 8.32 1.77 5.81
CA CYS A 228 9.18 0.60 5.61
C CYS A 228 8.92 -0.11 4.28
N ALA A 229 7.68 -0.16 3.81
CA ALA A 229 7.35 -0.73 2.51
C ALA A 229 7.87 0.21 1.44
N LYS A 230 8.98 -0.18 0.80
CA LYS A 230 9.54 0.55 -0.33
C LYS A 230 8.50 0.57 -1.47
N PRO A 231 8.53 1.60 -2.34
CA PRO A 231 7.69 1.63 -3.53
C PRO A 231 7.79 0.31 -4.30
N GLY A 232 6.65 -0.21 -4.76
CA GLY A 232 6.60 -1.46 -5.51
C GLY A 232 7.44 -1.40 -6.79
N ALA A 233 7.57 -2.55 -7.46
CA ALA A 233 8.26 -2.61 -8.76
C ALA A 233 7.72 -1.51 -9.71
N PRO A 234 8.59 -0.82 -10.46
CA PRO A 234 8.17 0.27 -11.32
C PRO A 234 7.09 -0.20 -12.30
N LEU A 235 6.17 0.71 -12.60
CA LEU A 235 5.15 0.47 -13.62
C LEU A 235 5.82 0.34 -14.98
N GLU A 236 5.46 -0.70 -15.72
CA GLU A 236 5.94 -0.89 -17.08
C GLU A 236 5.28 0.13 -18.02
N GLU A 237 5.94 0.43 -19.14
CA GLU A 237 5.43 1.40 -20.12
C GLU A 237 3.97 1.18 -20.57
N PRO A 238 3.49 -0.06 -20.81
CA PRO A 238 2.07 -0.28 -21.11
C PRO A 238 1.14 0.12 -19.97
N GLU A 239 1.55 -0.12 -18.72
CA GLU A 239 0.78 0.21 -17.52
C GLU A 239 0.69 1.72 -17.34
N GLN A 240 1.82 2.41 -17.48
CA GLN A 240 1.88 3.87 -17.45
C GLN A 240 1.00 4.48 -18.55
N ARG A 241 1.02 3.94 -19.78
CA ARG A 241 0.17 4.42 -20.86
C ARG A 241 -1.32 4.29 -20.54
N LEU A 242 -1.74 3.14 -20.00
CA LEU A 242 -3.15 2.95 -19.59
C LEU A 242 -3.55 3.96 -18.52
N LEU A 243 -2.71 4.17 -17.50
CA LEU A 243 -2.96 5.14 -16.43
C LEU A 243 -3.10 6.57 -16.99
N ARG A 244 -2.21 6.99 -17.90
CA ARG A 244 -2.32 8.30 -18.58
C ARG A 244 -3.64 8.41 -19.35
N GLN A 245 -4.03 7.37 -20.08
CA GLN A 245 -5.29 7.36 -20.85
C GLN A 245 -6.52 7.45 -19.96
N LEU A 246 -6.57 6.67 -18.87
CA LEU A 246 -7.68 6.71 -17.91
C LEU A 246 -7.76 8.07 -17.23
N ALA A 247 -6.64 8.59 -16.74
CA ALA A 247 -6.60 9.91 -16.12
C ALA A 247 -7.05 10.99 -17.09
N ALA A 248 -6.49 11.05 -18.31
CA ALA A 248 -6.92 12.02 -19.32
C ALA A 248 -8.43 11.92 -19.61
N HIS A 249 -8.94 10.71 -19.84
CA HIS A 249 -10.35 10.49 -20.14
C HIS A 249 -11.29 10.93 -19.00
N HIS A 250 -10.96 10.59 -17.76
CA HIS A 250 -11.72 11.01 -16.59
C HIS A 250 -11.61 12.51 -16.34
N LEU A 251 -10.45 13.10 -16.54
CA LEU A 251 -10.24 14.54 -16.38
C LEU A 251 -11.00 15.40 -17.37
N GLN A 252 -11.14 14.94 -18.61
CA GLN A 252 -12.03 15.62 -19.55
C GLN A 252 -13.48 15.70 -19.04
N ARG A 253 -13.90 14.75 -18.18
CA ARG A 253 -15.25 14.76 -17.61
C ARG A 253 -15.38 15.63 -16.36
N TRP A 254 -14.40 15.63 -15.47
CA TRP A 254 -14.54 16.29 -14.15
C TRP A 254 -13.38 17.20 -13.72
N GLY A 255 -12.20 17.10 -14.34
CA GLY A 255 -10.99 17.85 -13.96
C GLY A 255 -11.05 19.35 -14.27
N LYS A 256 -11.89 19.75 -15.23
CA LYS A 256 -12.14 21.15 -15.60
C LYS A 256 -13.38 21.76 -14.96
N HIS A 257 -13.91 21.11 -13.92
CA HIS A 257 -15.13 21.58 -13.28
C HIS A 257 -14.91 22.96 -12.65
N GLN A 258 -15.90 23.86 -12.82
CA GLN A 258 -15.79 25.25 -12.41
C GLN A 258 -15.43 25.41 -10.93
N LEU A 259 -15.91 24.52 -10.06
CA LEU A 259 -15.55 24.54 -8.63
C LEU A 259 -14.05 24.37 -8.38
N LEU A 260 -13.34 23.56 -9.17
CA LEU A 260 -11.90 23.35 -9.01
C LEU A 260 -11.13 24.57 -9.48
N LEU A 261 -11.49 25.10 -10.66
CA LEU A 261 -10.84 26.27 -11.24
C LEU A 261 -11.06 27.51 -10.38
N ALA A 262 -12.29 27.71 -9.89
CA ALA A 262 -12.62 28.81 -8.98
C ALA A 262 -11.79 28.73 -7.69
N ALA A 263 -11.68 27.55 -7.07
CA ALA A 263 -10.90 27.38 -5.86
C ALA A 263 -9.40 27.70 -6.06
N LEU A 264 -8.83 27.38 -7.23
CA LEU A 264 -7.44 27.74 -7.56
C LEU A 264 -7.26 29.23 -7.85
N GLN A 265 -8.30 29.89 -8.36
CA GLN A 265 -8.29 31.32 -8.68
C GLN A 265 -8.67 32.22 -7.50
N GLU A 266 -9.10 31.65 -6.37
CA GLU A 266 -9.39 32.43 -5.16
C GLU A 266 -8.15 33.23 -4.71
N PRO A 267 -8.31 34.54 -4.45
CA PRO A 267 -7.18 35.38 -4.06
C PRO A 267 -6.58 34.89 -2.74
N ARG A 268 -5.32 34.46 -2.79
CA ARG A 268 -4.53 34.09 -1.61
C ARG A 268 -3.26 34.94 -1.59
N PRO A 269 -2.90 35.55 -0.46
CA PRO A 269 -1.60 36.19 -0.35
C PRO A 269 -0.52 35.11 -0.50
N ALA A 270 0.53 35.42 -1.25
CA ALA A 270 1.69 34.55 -1.30
C ALA A 270 2.25 34.40 0.12
N LEU A 271 2.42 33.16 0.57
CA LEU A 271 3.01 32.89 1.88
C LEU A 271 4.52 32.83 1.79
N GLU A 272 5.19 33.40 2.79
CA GLU A 272 6.63 33.24 2.98
C GLU A 272 6.98 31.80 3.35
N GLN A 273 8.16 31.36 2.95
CA GLN A 273 8.63 29.99 3.09
C GLN A 273 8.52 29.45 4.53
N ASP A 274 8.94 30.24 5.52
CA ASP A 274 8.89 29.85 6.93
C ASP A 274 7.45 29.67 7.44
N SER A 275 6.51 30.45 6.90
CA SER A 275 5.09 30.33 7.25
C SER A 275 4.49 29.05 6.67
N ILE A 276 4.88 28.69 5.45
CA ILE A 276 4.45 27.44 4.81
C ILE A 276 4.94 26.24 5.63
N ILE A 277 6.24 26.21 5.97
CA ILE A 277 6.84 25.14 6.79
C ILE A 277 6.15 25.03 8.16
N ALA A 278 5.79 26.17 8.79
CA ALA A 278 5.10 26.17 10.07
C ALA A 278 3.68 25.58 9.96
N LEU A 279 2.93 25.95 8.93
CA LEU A 279 1.59 25.39 8.66
C LEU A 279 1.65 23.90 8.34
N ASP A 280 2.64 23.48 7.57
CA ASP A 280 2.86 22.09 7.20
C ASP A 280 3.16 21.21 8.42
N ARG A 281 4.07 21.64 9.30
CA ARG A 281 4.35 20.93 10.56
C ARG A 281 3.11 20.80 11.45
N GLN A 282 2.28 21.84 11.52
CA GLN A 282 1.03 21.78 12.27
C GLN A 282 0.05 20.77 11.66
N TRP A 283 0.01 20.68 10.33
CA TRP A 283 -0.81 19.72 9.61
C TRP A 283 -0.40 18.27 9.93
N VAL A 284 0.89 17.96 9.76
CA VAL A 284 1.45 16.62 10.02
C VAL A 284 1.22 16.22 11.49
N ALA A 285 1.54 17.11 12.45
CA ALA A 285 1.36 16.82 13.86
C ALA A 285 -0.11 16.55 14.24
N ALA A 286 -1.06 17.29 13.67
CA ALA A 286 -2.49 17.04 13.89
C ALA A 286 -2.91 15.68 13.31
N ARG A 287 -2.41 15.34 12.10
CA ARG A 287 -2.71 14.06 11.43
C ARG A 287 -2.20 12.86 12.20
N GLU A 288 -0.99 12.92 12.75
CA GLU A 288 -0.41 11.86 13.59
C GLU A 288 -1.27 11.55 14.83
N GLN A 289 -1.98 12.56 15.34
CA GLN A 289 -2.90 12.47 16.46
C GLN A 289 -4.35 12.10 16.03
N GLY A 290 -4.59 11.89 14.74
CA GLY A 290 -5.93 11.62 14.19
C GLY A 290 -6.87 12.82 14.24
N GLN A 291 -6.31 14.03 14.28
CA GLN A 291 -7.03 15.30 14.33
C GLN A 291 -6.86 16.08 13.01
N SER A 292 -7.56 17.20 12.88
CA SER A 292 -7.42 18.15 11.77
C SER A 292 -7.11 19.54 12.31
N THR A 293 -6.35 20.33 11.56
CA THR A 293 -6.17 21.76 11.86
C THR A 293 -7.40 22.55 11.42
N LEU A 294 -7.59 23.77 11.95
CA LEU A 294 -8.65 24.68 11.48
C LEU A 294 -8.53 24.97 9.97
N LEU A 295 -7.29 25.02 9.45
CA LEU A 295 -7.03 25.16 8.02
C LEU A 295 -7.51 23.93 7.25
N GLY A 296 -7.18 22.73 7.73
CA GLY A 296 -7.64 21.47 7.14
C GLY A 296 -9.16 21.33 7.15
N GLU A 297 -9.84 21.74 8.23
CA GLU A 297 -11.31 21.76 8.30
C GLU A 297 -11.93 22.76 7.31
N ARG A 298 -11.32 23.94 7.16
CA ARG A 298 -11.75 24.94 6.17
C ARG A 298 -11.61 24.42 4.74
N ILE A 299 -10.47 23.80 4.42
CA ILE A 299 -10.23 23.18 3.11
C ILE A 299 -11.22 22.04 2.90
N ALA A 300 -11.39 21.15 3.88
CA ALA A 300 -12.30 20.00 3.79
C ALA A 300 -13.77 20.42 3.57
N SER A 301 -14.21 21.52 4.18
CA SER A 301 -15.56 22.07 4.04
C SER A 301 -15.78 22.89 2.76
N HIS A 302 -14.73 23.18 2.00
CA HIS A 302 -14.81 23.93 0.74
C HIS A 302 -15.70 23.22 -0.32
N PRO A 303 -16.50 23.94 -1.13
CA PRO A 303 -17.31 23.34 -2.19
C PRO A 303 -16.50 22.51 -3.19
N ALA A 304 -15.25 22.91 -3.49
CA ALA A 304 -14.36 22.13 -4.34
C ALA A 304 -13.99 20.78 -3.70
N SER A 305 -13.72 20.74 -2.39
CA SER A 305 -13.46 19.50 -1.65
C SER A 305 -14.68 18.59 -1.59
N ALA A 306 -15.88 19.16 -1.43
CA ALA A 306 -17.12 18.40 -1.53
C ALA A 306 -17.31 17.77 -2.93
N TYR A 307 -16.96 18.50 -3.99
CA TYR A 307 -16.98 17.98 -5.35
C TYR A 307 -15.95 16.84 -5.55
N LEU A 308 -14.71 17.01 -5.07
CA LEU A 308 -13.70 15.95 -5.16
C LEU A 308 -14.12 14.68 -4.42
N ARG A 309 -14.76 14.81 -3.24
CA ARG A 309 -15.38 13.66 -2.54
C ARG A 309 -16.46 12.97 -3.37
N GLN A 310 -17.34 13.73 -4.03
CA GLN A 310 -18.37 13.15 -4.90
C GLN A 310 -17.75 12.42 -6.09
N VAL A 311 -16.67 12.95 -6.68
CA VAL A 311 -15.91 12.27 -7.74
C VAL A 311 -15.31 10.97 -7.22
N GLN A 312 -14.59 11.01 -6.10
CA GLN A 312 -13.99 9.84 -5.46
C GLN A 312 -15.05 8.76 -5.20
N GLN A 313 -16.19 9.11 -4.60
CA GLN A 313 -17.29 8.20 -4.31
C GLN A 313 -17.93 7.62 -5.58
N ARG A 314 -18.14 8.45 -6.61
CA ARG A 314 -18.76 8.02 -7.88
C ARG A 314 -17.90 6.99 -8.62
N TYR A 315 -16.59 7.11 -8.52
CA TYR A 315 -15.66 6.21 -9.19
C TYR A 315 -15.03 5.19 -8.24
N ALA A 316 -15.50 5.06 -7.00
CA ALA A 316 -14.96 4.08 -6.06
C ALA A 316 -15.07 2.65 -6.64
N PRO A 317 -14.03 1.80 -6.52
CA PRO A 317 -12.77 2.03 -5.78
C PRO A 317 -11.61 2.60 -6.63
N LEU A 318 -11.85 3.09 -7.85
CA LEU A 318 -10.80 3.52 -8.79
C LEU A 318 -9.91 4.64 -8.26
N PHE A 319 -10.51 5.67 -7.66
CA PHE A 319 -9.77 6.80 -7.09
C PHE A 319 -9.70 6.64 -5.57
N GLY A 320 -8.48 6.41 -5.07
CA GLY A 320 -8.17 6.35 -3.64
C GLY A 320 -8.08 7.74 -3.03
N GLU A 321 -7.49 8.70 -3.73
CA GLU A 321 -7.42 10.09 -3.30
C GLU A 321 -7.42 11.06 -4.48
N ILE A 322 -7.88 12.27 -4.23
CA ILE A 322 -7.91 13.36 -5.19
C ILE A 322 -7.73 14.67 -4.43
N PHE A 323 -6.76 15.49 -4.81
CA PHE A 323 -6.60 16.83 -4.25
C PHE A 323 -5.96 17.77 -5.28
N ILE A 324 -6.16 19.07 -5.08
CA ILE A 324 -5.53 20.12 -5.88
C ILE A 324 -4.67 21.01 -4.99
N ALA A 325 -3.52 21.40 -5.53
CA ALA A 325 -2.62 22.36 -4.91
C ALA A 325 -2.42 23.57 -5.84
N ASP A 326 -2.24 24.76 -5.25
CA ASP A 326 -1.98 25.99 -5.99
C ASP A 326 -0.55 26.06 -6.54
N GLU A 327 -0.14 27.19 -7.12
CA GLU A 327 1.20 27.35 -7.71
C GLU A 327 2.36 27.29 -6.71
N GLN A 328 2.11 27.64 -5.44
CA GLN A 328 3.07 27.50 -4.34
C GLN A 328 3.12 26.06 -3.81
N GLY A 329 2.21 25.20 -4.25
CA GLY A 329 2.08 23.81 -3.80
C GLY A 329 1.22 23.66 -2.55
N LEU A 330 0.42 24.67 -2.18
CA LEU A 330 -0.44 24.60 -1.01
C LEU A 330 -1.74 23.87 -1.37
N VAL A 331 -2.15 22.89 -0.57
CA VAL A 331 -3.41 22.17 -0.79
C VAL A 331 -4.60 23.13 -0.68
N VAL A 332 -5.43 23.15 -1.73
CA VAL A 332 -6.60 24.06 -1.85
C VAL A 332 -7.92 23.33 -1.70
N ALA A 333 -8.00 22.11 -2.20
CA ALA A 333 -9.16 21.24 -2.04
C ALA A 333 -8.73 19.79 -2.06
N MET A 334 -9.44 18.96 -1.29
CA MET A 334 -9.08 17.55 -1.10
C MET A 334 -10.33 16.69 -0.87
N SER A 335 -10.32 15.50 -1.45
CA SER A 335 -11.34 14.47 -1.22
C SER A 335 -11.22 13.88 0.20
N GLN A 336 -9.99 13.67 0.65
CA GLN A 336 -9.65 13.23 1.99
C GLN A 336 -8.40 13.97 2.50
N PRO A 337 -8.13 13.99 3.82
CA PRO A 337 -6.94 14.65 4.36
C PRO A 337 -5.64 14.07 3.78
N THR A 338 -4.79 14.94 3.22
CA THR A 338 -3.46 14.61 2.70
C THR A 338 -2.47 14.28 3.83
N SER A 339 -1.32 13.68 3.50
CA SER A 339 -0.21 13.44 4.43
C SER A 339 0.32 14.73 5.06
N ASP A 340 0.47 15.74 4.21
CA ASP A 340 1.10 17.02 4.48
C ASP A 340 0.32 18.13 3.74
N TYR A 341 0.56 19.39 4.08
CA TYR A 341 -0.15 20.53 3.51
C TYR A 341 0.59 21.11 2.29
N TRP A 342 1.92 21.01 2.28
CA TRP A 342 2.76 21.65 1.29
C TRP A 342 3.44 20.66 0.36
N GLN A 343 3.00 20.65 -0.90
CA GLN A 343 3.49 19.78 -1.96
C GLN A 343 4.61 20.44 -2.80
N GLY A 344 4.95 21.70 -2.50
CA GLY A 344 5.75 22.54 -3.40
C GLY A 344 7.24 22.23 -3.40
N ASP A 345 7.74 21.51 -2.41
CA ASP A 345 9.10 20.96 -2.35
C ASP A 345 9.23 19.61 -3.05
N GLU A 346 8.13 18.93 -3.32
CA GLU A 346 8.17 17.60 -3.90
C GLU A 346 8.61 17.64 -5.37
N ALA A 347 9.57 16.79 -5.72
CA ALA A 347 10.10 16.71 -7.09
C ALA A 347 9.00 16.48 -8.15
N LYS A 348 8.00 15.67 -7.80
CA LYS A 348 6.83 15.35 -8.64
C LYS A 348 5.95 16.56 -8.93
N PHE A 349 5.70 17.39 -7.93
CA PHE A 349 4.97 18.65 -8.10
C PHE A 349 5.78 19.64 -8.93
N LEU A 350 7.09 19.74 -8.69
CA LEU A 350 7.95 20.63 -9.47
C LEU A 350 8.02 20.23 -10.95
N GLN A 351 7.98 18.93 -11.25
CA GLN A 351 7.95 18.41 -12.63
C GLN A 351 6.68 18.83 -13.39
N THR A 352 5.51 18.95 -12.73
CA THR A 352 4.27 19.36 -13.42
C THR A 352 4.34 20.77 -13.99
N ARG A 353 5.26 21.61 -13.49
CA ARG A 353 5.44 22.99 -13.95
C ARG A 353 5.85 23.09 -15.42
N GLY A 354 6.54 22.08 -15.93
CA GLY A 354 6.99 22.00 -17.32
C GLY A 354 6.07 21.20 -18.23
N LEU A 355 4.95 20.68 -17.72
CA LEU A 355 4.05 19.80 -18.47
C LEU A 355 2.99 20.59 -19.24
N ALA A 356 2.66 20.10 -20.43
CA ALA A 356 1.53 20.59 -21.21
C ALA A 356 0.19 20.06 -20.68
N GLU A 357 -0.91 20.66 -21.11
CA GLU A 357 -2.24 20.16 -20.79
C GLU A 357 -2.42 18.72 -21.30
N GLY A 358 -2.84 17.81 -20.41
CA GLY A 358 -3.03 16.39 -20.71
C GLY A 358 -1.81 15.50 -20.46
N GLU A 359 -0.64 16.08 -20.15
CA GLU A 359 0.51 15.33 -19.67
C GLU A 359 0.41 15.06 -18.15
N ALA A 360 1.10 14.01 -17.68
CA ALA A 360 1.08 13.61 -16.28
C ALA A 360 2.43 13.07 -15.83
N VAL A 361 2.85 13.44 -14.61
CA VAL A 361 3.87 12.70 -13.86
C VAL A 361 3.20 11.50 -13.22
N ILE A 362 3.79 10.32 -13.34
CA ILE A 362 3.30 9.08 -12.73
C ILE A 362 4.35 8.63 -11.72
N GLU A 363 3.93 8.41 -10.49
CA GLU A 363 4.80 7.88 -9.45
C GLU A 363 4.89 6.36 -9.46
N ALA A 364 5.90 5.85 -8.75
CA ALA A 364 5.94 4.46 -8.39
C ALA A 364 4.74 4.10 -7.50
N LEU A 365 4.41 2.82 -7.48
CA LEU A 365 3.34 2.31 -6.63
C LEU A 365 3.68 2.54 -5.15
N SER A 366 2.79 3.19 -4.41
CA SER A 366 2.92 3.41 -2.98
C SER A 366 1.72 2.85 -2.24
N TYR A 367 1.92 2.42 -1.01
CA TYR A 367 0.82 2.05 -0.14
C TYR A 367 0.21 3.30 0.48
N ASP A 368 -1.11 3.46 0.31
CA ASP A 368 -1.86 4.52 0.98
C ASP A 368 -2.61 3.95 2.18
N ALA A 369 -2.20 4.39 3.38
CA ALA A 369 -2.78 3.94 4.63
C ALA A 369 -4.25 4.37 4.81
N SER A 370 -4.69 5.42 4.11
CA SER A 370 -6.06 5.93 4.23
C SER A 370 -7.08 5.07 3.47
N SER A 371 -6.75 4.61 2.27
CA SER A 371 -7.57 3.71 1.45
C SER A 371 -7.22 2.22 1.61
N GLN A 372 -6.21 1.90 2.44
CA GLN A 372 -5.68 0.54 2.65
C GLN A 372 -5.39 -0.21 1.35
N SER A 373 -4.89 0.52 0.36
CA SER A 373 -4.69 0.03 -1.00
C SER A 373 -3.36 0.53 -1.55
N PHE A 374 -2.80 -0.17 -2.52
CA PHE A 374 -1.71 0.38 -3.30
C PHE A 374 -2.25 1.36 -4.35
N LEU A 375 -1.78 2.60 -4.27
CA LEU A 375 -2.13 3.65 -5.20
C LEU A 375 -0.94 3.96 -6.10
N VAL A 376 -1.26 4.32 -7.34
CA VAL A 376 -0.35 5.06 -8.20
C VAL A 376 -0.82 6.50 -8.21
N GLN A 377 0.06 7.42 -7.79
CA GLN A 377 -0.22 8.84 -7.85
C GLN A 377 0.11 9.39 -9.25
N LEU A 378 -0.83 10.14 -9.81
CA LEU A 378 -0.68 10.89 -11.04
C LEU A 378 -0.83 12.38 -10.72
N HIS A 379 0.13 13.18 -11.18
CA HIS A 379 0.13 14.63 -11.03
C HIS A 379 -0.02 15.29 -12.38
N LEU A 380 -1.06 16.10 -12.52
CA LEU A 380 -1.42 16.75 -13.75
C LEU A 380 -1.49 18.26 -13.55
N PRO A 381 -0.93 19.07 -14.47
CA PRO A 381 -1.11 20.51 -14.43
C PRO A 381 -2.59 20.85 -14.70
N LEU A 382 -3.15 21.74 -13.89
CA LEU A 382 -4.46 22.35 -14.16
C LEU A 382 -4.25 23.73 -14.77
N PHE A 383 -4.97 24.00 -15.85
CA PHE A 383 -4.95 25.28 -16.55
C PHE A 383 -6.29 26.01 -16.39
N ASP A 384 -6.29 27.30 -16.66
CA ASP A 384 -7.50 28.10 -16.79
C ASP A 384 -8.40 27.57 -17.92
N ALA A 385 -9.65 28.06 -17.98
CA ALA A 385 -10.61 27.61 -19.00
C ALA A 385 -10.11 27.82 -20.44
N GLY A 386 -9.18 28.76 -20.65
CA GLY A 386 -8.54 29.03 -21.93
C GLY A 386 -7.31 28.16 -22.25
N GLY A 387 -6.82 27.35 -21.31
CA GLY A 387 -5.63 26.51 -21.48
C GLY A 387 -4.31 27.27 -21.55
N ARG A 388 -4.27 28.54 -21.11
CA ARG A 388 -3.13 29.47 -21.28
C ARG A 388 -2.31 29.62 -20.02
N THR A 389 -2.95 29.62 -18.87
CA THR A 389 -2.30 29.90 -17.59
C THR A 389 -2.47 28.70 -16.69
N ARG A 390 -1.35 28.14 -16.20
CA ARG A 390 -1.38 27.10 -15.17
C ARG A 390 -1.93 27.72 -13.88
N LEU A 391 -2.87 27.05 -13.25
CA LEU A 391 -3.49 27.48 -11.99
C LEU A 391 -2.97 26.67 -10.80
N GLY A 392 -2.46 25.47 -11.04
CA GLY A 392 -2.02 24.56 -10.00
C GLY A 392 -1.77 23.16 -10.51
N THR A 393 -1.78 22.20 -9.60
CA THR A 393 -1.60 20.78 -9.87
C THR A 393 -2.77 20.00 -9.29
N LEU A 394 -3.28 19.04 -10.06
CA LEU A 394 -4.20 18.02 -9.58
C LEU A 394 -3.42 16.73 -9.34
N THR A 395 -3.56 16.18 -8.14
CA THR A 395 -3.03 14.87 -7.79
C THR A 395 -4.19 13.88 -7.68
N ILE A 396 -4.01 12.70 -8.28
CA ILE A 396 -4.97 11.60 -8.25
C ILE A 396 -4.22 10.33 -7.83
N GLY A 397 -4.57 9.75 -6.70
CA GLY A 397 -4.15 8.39 -6.35
C GLY A 397 -5.14 7.38 -6.94
N MET A 398 -4.68 6.56 -7.88
CA MET A 398 -5.48 5.52 -8.52
C MET A 398 -5.19 4.15 -7.91
N ASN A 399 -6.22 3.44 -7.49
CA ASN A 399 -6.09 2.08 -6.97
C ASN A 399 -5.68 1.14 -8.10
N ILE A 400 -4.49 0.54 -7.95
CA ILE A 400 -3.89 -0.26 -9.03
C ILE A 400 -4.67 -1.54 -9.32
N GLU A 401 -5.24 -2.17 -8.29
CA GLU A 401 -6.10 -3.33 -8.45
C GLU A 401 -7.36 -2.94 -9.20
N ALA A 402 -7.99 -1.82 -8.87
CA ALA A 402 -9.19 -1.35 -9.56
C ALA A 402 -8.94 -0.95 -11.03
N VAL A 403 -7.78 -0.33 -11.31
CA VAL A 403 -7.37 0.04 -12.68
C VAL A 403 -7.24 -1.21 -13.55
N PHE A 404 -6.55 -2.23 -13.04
CA PHE A 404 -6.19 -3.39 -13.83
C PHE A 404 -7.14 -4.59 -13.66
N ALA A 405 -8.05 -4.56 -12.68
CA ALA A 405 -9.18 -5.48 -12.58
C ALA A 405 -10.23 -5.29 -13.69
N GLN A 406 -10.15 -4.19 -14.46
CA GLN A 406 -10.97 -4.01 -15.67
C GLN A 406 -10.22 -4.46 -16.95
N SER A 407 -8.93 -4.79 -16.83
CA SER A 407 -8.05 -5.23 -17.93
C SER A 407 -7.72 -6.72 -17.87
N GLY A 408 -7.79 -7.33 -16.69
CA GLY A 408 -8.20 -8.72 -16.50
C GLY A 408 -9.70 -8.78 -16.20
N PRO A 409 -10.33 -9.96 -16.11
CA PRO A 409 -11.76 -10.09 -15.83
C PRO A 409 -12.24 -9.34 -14.58
#